data_AF-A0A944TBV7-F1
#
_entry.id   AF-A0A944TBV7-F1
#
_cell.length_a   1.000
_cell.length_b   1.000
_cell.length_c   1.000
_cell.angle_alpha   90.00
_cell.angle_beta   90.00
_cell.angle_gamma   90.00
#
_symmetry.space_group_name_H-M   'P 1'
#
loop_
_entity.id
_entity.type
_entity.pdbx_description
1 polymer ?
#
loop_
_entity_poly.entity_id
_entity_poly.type
_entity_poly.pdbx_seq_one_letter_code
_entity_poly.pdbx_strand_id
1 'polypeptide(L)'
;QDSVAGEAILTGKTIVVAHMDDHKSAHKTVQEATGFITRNLLCVPIKSPILGQITGVFQILNKNDNGEFTGQDIALAEEIAEHLQIEADRIFVDQEAFDLIERISSAPGKVATFVLASVVLMFLMSIVVLAGTGIMALLLG
;
A
#
# COMPACT_ATOMS: atom_id res chain seq x y z
N GLN A 1 -15.95 -18.19 15.78
CA GLN A 1 -17.16 -17.66 15.14
C GLN A 1 -16.99 -17.92 13.64
N ASP A 2 -17.83 -18.78 13.07
CA ASP A 2 -17.77 -19.14 11.65
C ASP A 2 -18.32 -17.96 10.83
N SER A 3 -17.46 -17.22 10.14
CA SER A 3 -17.86 -16.14 9.23
C SER A 3 -17.83 -16.63 7.79
N VAL A 4 -18.75 -16.15 6.94
CA VAL A 4 -18.76 -16.47 5.50
C VAL A 4 -17.48 -16.00 4.82
N ALA A 5 -16.90 -14.89 5.27
CA ALA A 5 -15.57 -14.45 4.83
C ALA A 5 -14.49 -15.48 5.14
N GLY A 6 -14.49 -16.04 6.36
CA GLY A 6 -13.53 -17.07 6.76
C GLY A 6 -13.71 -18.36 5.95
N GLU A 7 -14.96 -18.76 5.68
CA GLU A 7 -15.26 -19.91 4.84
C GLU A 7 -14.79 -19.71 3.39
N ALA A 8 -15.00 -18.52 2.81
CA ALA A 8 -14.51 -18.20 1.48
C ALA A 8 -12.97 -18.24 1.41
N ILE A 9 -12.27 -17.76 2.44
CA ILE A 9 -10.80 -17.85 2.54
C ILE A 9 -10.34 -19.30 2.63
N LEU A 10 -10.98 -20.14 3.44
CA LEU A 10 -10.56 -21.52 3.63
C LEU A 10 -10.85 -22.40 2.41
N THR A 11 -11.98 -22.16 1.74
CA THR A 11 -12.43 -22.98 0.61
C THR A 11 -11.93 -22.48 -0.74
N GLY A 12 -11.61 -21.19 -0.83
CA GLY A 12 -11.26 -20.53 -2.09
C GLY A 12 -12.41 -20.45 -3.10
N LYS A 13 -13.65 -20.56 -2.62
CA LYS A 13 -14.87 -20.51 -3.40
C LYS A 13 -15.64 -19.22 -3.14
N THR A 14 -16.27 -18.71 -4.19
CA THR A 14 -17.29 -17.67 -4.06
C THR A 14 -18.52 -18.23 -3.35
N ILE A 15 -19.01 -17.51 -2.34
CA ILE A 15 -20.15 -17.93 -1.52
C ILE A 15 -21.25 -16.87 -1.63
N VAL A 16 -22.47 -17.32 -1.92
CA VAL A 16 -23.68 -16.48 -1.94
C VAL A 16 -24.61 -16.95 -0.82
N VAL A 17 -25.08 -16.01 -0.02
CA VAL A 17 -26.09 -16.26 1.01
C VAL A 17 -27.30 -15.38 0.72
N ALA A 18 -28.42 -16.00 0.37
CA ALA A 18 -29.66 -15.30 0.06
C ALA A 18 -30.37 -14.74 1.30
N HIS A 19 -30.27 -15.44 2.44
CA HIS A 19 -30.92 -15.08 3.69
C HIS A 19 -29.94 -15.19 4.86
N MET A 20 -29.47 -14.05 5.34
CA MET A 20 -28.51 -13.97 6.44
C MET A 20 -29.16 -14.05 7.82
N ASP A 21 -30.45 -13.75 7.95
CA ASP A 21 -31.16 -13.74 9.23
C ASP A 21 -31.19 -15.13 9.91
N ASP A 22 -31.25 -16.18 9.09
CA ASP A 22 -31.27 -17.58 9.52
C ASP A 22 -29.89 -18.25 9.44
N HIS A 23 -28.86 -17.54 8.96
CA HIS A 23 -27.54 -18.13 8.73
C HIS A 23 -26.75 -18.24 10.04
N LYS A 24 -26.01 -19.35 10.22
CA LYS A 24 -25.20 -19.60 11.42
C LYS A 24 -24.14 -18.53 11.72
N SER A 25 -23.73 -17.79 10.70
CA SER A 25 -22.73 -16.74 10.77
C SER A 25 -23.31 -15.33 10.97
N ALA A 26 -24.61 -15.23 11.28
CA ALA A 26 -25.26 -13.95 11.53
C ALA A 26 -24.76 -13.35 12.85
N HIS A 27 -24.23 -12.13 12.79
CA HIS A 27 -23.69 -11.43 13.97
C HIS A 27 -24.74 -10.52 14.59
N LYS A 28 -25.75 -11.11 15.24
CA LYS A 28 -26.92 -10.40 15.80
C LYS A 28 -26.55 -9.25 16.74
N THR A 29 -25.56 -9.45 17.61
CA THR A 29 -25.06 -8.41 18.53
C THR A 29 -24.54 -7.16 17.80
N VAL A 30 -23.86 -7.34 16.66
CA VAL A 30 -23.34 -6.23 15.86
C VAL A 30 -24.49 -5.51 15.14
N GLN A 31 -25.46 -6.25 14.62
CA GLN A 31 -26.65 -5.68 13.98
C GLN A 31 -27.49 -4.88 14.96
N GLU A 32 -27.68 -5.38 16.19
CA GLU A 32 -28.40 -4.68 17.27
C GLU A 32 -27.69 -3.39 17.70
N ALA A 33 -26.37 -3.42 17.81
CA ALA A 33 -25.58 -2.26 18.23
C ALA A 33 -25.48 -1.17 17.14
N THR A 34 -25.45 -1.57 15.87
CA THR A 34 -25.23 -0.64 14.74
C THR A 34 -26.51 -0.25 14.00
N GLY A 35 -27.59 -1.03 14.16
CA GLY A 35 -28.80 -0.94 13.36
C GLY A 35 -28.63 -1.44 11.91
N PHE A 36 -27.45 -1.93 11.52
CA PHE A 36 -27.20 -2.43 10.17
C PHE A 36 -27.58 -3.91 10.05
N ILE A 37 -28.69 -4.20 9.37
CA ILE A 37 -29.17 -5.58 9.14
C ILE A 37 -28.62 -6.10 7.82
N THR A 38 -27.94 -7.25 7.87
CA THR A 38 -27.47 -7.97 6.67
C THR A 38 -28.54 -8.95 6.23
N ARG A 39 -29.16 -8.71 5.07
CA ARG A 39 -30.21 -9.53 4.45
C ARG A 39 -29.65 -10.61 3.56
N ASN A 40 -28.73 -10.23 2.67
CA ASN A 40 -28.04 -11.13 1.75
C ASN A 40 -26.58 -10.72 1.60
N LEU A 41 -25.74 -11.66 1.16
CA LEU A 41 -24.32 -11.41 0.95
C LEU A 41 -23.74 -12.20 -0.23
N LEU A 42 -22.74 -11.62 -0.87
CA LEU A 42 -21.86 -12.26 -1.85
C LEU A 42 -20.43 -12.08 -1.35
N CYS A 43 -19.69 -13.16 -1.22
CA CYS A 43 -18.30 -13.15 -0.77
C CYS A 43 -17.42 -13.85 -1.81
N VAL A 44 -16.50 -13.10 -2.38
CA VAL A 44 -15.56 -13.56 -3.42
C VAL A 44 -14.16 -13.57 -2.83
N PRO A 45 -13.43 -14.71 -2.88
CA PRO A 45 -12.05 -14.75 -2.43
C PRO A 45 -11.12 -14.01 -3.38
N ILE A 46 -10.19 -13.24 -2.83
CA ILE A 46 -9.15 -12.51 -3.58
C ILE A 46 -7.89 -13.37 -3.61
N LYS A 47 -7.41 -13.73 -4.80
CA LYS A 47 -6.30 -14.68 -5.00
C LYS A 47 -5.09 -13.96 -5.58
N SER A 48 -3.97 -13.91 -4.86
CA SER A 48 -2.72 -13.35 -5.40
C SER A 48 -2.09 -14.34 -6.38
N PRO A 49 -1.89 -13.95 -7.65
CA PRO A 49 -1.14 -14.77 -8.60
C PRO A 49 0.34 -14.88 -8.20
N ILE A 50 0.89 -13.86 -7.54
CA ILE A 50 2.30 -13.79 -7.15
C ILE A 50 2.58 -14.70 -5.96
N LEU A 51 1.73 -14.64 -4.92
CA LEU A 51 1.90 -15.43 -3.69
C LEU A 51 1.29 -16.84 -3.78
N GLY A 52 0.46 -17.11 -4.81
CA GLY A 52 -0.21 -18.38 -5.00
C GLY A 52 -1.23 -18.74 -3.90
N GLN A 53 -1.69 -17.74 -3.14
CA GLN A 53 -2.59 -17.92 -2.00
C GLN A 53 -3.69 -16.87 -1.96
N ILE A 54 -4.71 -17.13 -1.14
CA ILE A 54 -5.82 -16.19 -0.89
C ILE A 54 -5.34 -15.12 0.08
N THR A 55 -5.41 -13.86 -0.34
CA THR A 55 -4.94 -12.69 0.42
C THR A 55 -6.07 -12.00 1.16
N GLY A 56 -7.32 -12.23 0.76
CA GLY A 56 -8.49 -11.64 1.39
C GLY A 56 -9.79 -12.04 0.72
N VAL A 57 -10.84 -11.26 0.98
CA VAL A 57 -12.17 -11.42 0.38
C VAL A 57 -12.74 -10.07 -0.04
N PHE A 58 -13.42 -10.05 -1.17
CA PHE A 58 -14.29 -8.96 -1.59
C PHE A 58 -15.73 -9.34 -1.22
N GLN A 59 -16.37 -8.54 -0.37
CA GLN A 59 -17.69 -8.83 0.16
C GLN A 59 -18.68 -7.74 -0.20
N ILE A 60 -19.81 -8.14 -0.77
CA ILE A 60 -20.94 -7.27 -1.10
C ILE A 60 -22.11 -7.68 -0.21
N LEU A 61 -22.71 -6.70 0.47
CA LEU A 61 -23.84 -6.89 1.38
C LEU A 61 -25.07 -6.19 0.82
N ASN A 62 -26.25 -6.78 1.05
CA ASN A 62 -27.54 -6.14 0.79
C ASN A 62 -27.69 -5.64 -0.65
N LYS A 63 -27.81 -6.56 -1.61
CA LYS A 63 -28.20 -6.21 -2.97
C LYS A 63 -29.45 -5.33 -2.96
N ASN A 64 -29.44 -4.31 -3.82
CA ASN A 64 -30.58 -3.43 -4.03
C ASN A 64 -31.78 -4.20 -4.58
N ASP A 65 -32.97 -3.60 -4.46
CA ASP A 65 -34.25 -4.15 -4.95
C ASP A 65 -34.71 -5.45 -4.26
N ASN A 66 -34.10 -5.80 -3.11
CA ASN A 66 -34.38 -7.03 -2.36
C ASN A 66 -34.24 -8.33 -3.19
N GLY A 67 -33.55 -8.29 -4.32
CA GLY A 67 -33.27 -9.45 -5.15
C GLY A 67 -32.07 -10.27 -4.65
N GLU A 68 -31.93 -11.48 -5.20
CA GLU A 68 -30.75 -12.33 -4.99
C GLU A 68 -29.61 -11.92 -5.93
N PHE A 69 -28.38 -12.25 -5.54
CA PHE A 69 -27.21 -12.14 -6.42
C PHE A 69 -27.36 -13.12 -7.60
N THR A 70 -27.27 -12.59 -8.80
CA THR A 70 -27.36 -13.33 -10.06
C THR A 70 -25.97 -13.78 -10.51
N GLY A 71 -25.93 -14.66 -11.51
CA GLY A 71 -24.66 -15.04 -12.14
C GLY A 71 -23.87 -13.86 -12.72
N GLN A 72 -24.55 -12.81 -13.19
CA GLN A 72 -23.89 -11.59 -13.66
C GLN A 72 -23.24 -10.81 -12.52
N ASP A 73 -23.90 -10.72 -11.36
CA ASP A 73 -23.33 -10.05 -10.18
C ASP A 73 -22.09 -10.79 -9.68
N ILE A 74 -22.14 -12.13 -9.70
CA ILE A 74 -21.02 -12.99 -9.31
C ILE A 74 -19.84 -12.77 -10.27
N ALA A 75 -20.08 -12.85 -11.58
CA ALA A 75 -19.03 -12.67 -12.58
C ALA A 75 -18.36 -11.29 -12.48
N LEU A 76 -19.16 -10.23 -12.31
CA LEU A 76 -18.63 -8.87 -12.13
C LEU A 76 -17.84 -8.73 -10.83
N ALA A 77 -18.32 -9.31 -9.73
CA ALA A 77 -17.61 -9.27 -8.45
C ALA A 77 -16.28 -10.03 -8.50
N GLU A 78 -16.23 -11.15 -9.24
CA GLU A 78 -15.00 -11.90 -9.51
C GLU A 78 -14.00 -11.08 -10.33
N GLU A 79 -14.45 -10.41 -11.40
CA GLU A 79 -13.61 -9.51 -12.20
C GLU A 79 -13.05 -8.35 -11.35
N ILE A 80 -13.89 -7.73 -10.51
CA ILE A 80 -13.46 -6.66 -9.60
C ILE A 80 -12.45 -7.18 -8.58
N ALA A 81 -12.67 -8.36 -8.01
CA ALA A 81 -11.75 -8.98 -7.05
C ALA A 81 -10.38 -9.25 -7.68
N GLU A 82 -10.34 -9.73 -8.92
CA GLU A 82 -9.09 -9.91 -9.69
C GLU A 82 -8.38 -8.58 -9.91
N HIS A 83 -9.11 -7.54 -10.33
CA HIS A 83 -8.52 -6.21 -10.55
C HIS A 83 -7.98 -5.59 -9.25
N LEU A 84 -8.73 -5.68 -8.16
CA LEU A 84 -8.30 -5.21 -6.83
C LEU A 84 -7.01 -5.89 -6.37
N GLN A 85 -6.86 -7.19 -6.66
CA GLN A 85 -5.65 -7.91 -6.30
C GLN A 85 -4.41 -7.39 -7.03
N ILE A 86 -4.54 -7.09 -8.33
CA ILE A 86 -3.42 -6.56 -9.13
C ILE A 86 -2.92 -5.24 -8.54
N GLU A 87 -3.85 -4.36 -8.17
CA GLU A 87 -3.49 -3.06 -7.57
C GLU A 87 -2.94 -3.23 -6.13
N ALA A 88 -3.49 -4.17 -5.35
CA ALA A 88 -2.98 -4.48 -4.02
C ALA A 88 -1.53 -5.03 -4.07
N ASP A 89 -1.24 -5.91 -5.04
CA ASP A 89 0.11 -6.42 -5.27
C ASP A 89 1.08 -5.29 -5.66
N ARG A 90 0.64 -4.29 -6.44
CA ARG A 90 1.48 -3.10 -6.76
C ARG A 90 1.82 -2.28 -5.54
N ILE A 91 0.85 -1.98 -4.68
CA ILE A 91 1.09 -1.21 -3.45
C ILE A 91 2.12 -1.92 -2.56
N PHE A 92 2.08 -3.26 -2.51
CA PHE A 92 3.06 -4.04 -1.75
C PHE A 92 4.47 -3.96 -2.36
N VAL A 93 4.61 -4.02 -3.70
CA VAL A 93 5.90 -3.89 -4.40
C VAL A 93 6.49 -2.48 -4.26
N ASP A 94 5.66 -1.44 -4.25
CA ASP A 94 6.13 -0.05 -4.11
C ASP A 94 6.80 0.23 -2.76
N GLN A 95 6.45 -0.49 -1.68
CA GLN A 95 7.12 -0.32 -0.39
C GLN A 95 8.59 -0.74 -0.43
N GLU A 96 8.92 -1.80 -1.15
CA GLU A 96 10.30 -2.28 -1.28
C GLU A 96 11.13 -1.31 -2.15
N ALA A 97 10.53 -0.73 -3.19
CA ALA A 97 11.16 0.34 -3.96
C ALA A 97 11.41 1.61 -3.13
N PHE A 98 10.51 1.96 -2.21
CA PHE A 98 10.65 3.11 -1.32
C PHE A 98 11.82 2.95 -0.34
N ASP A 99 12.00 1.78 0.25
CA ASP A 99 13.13 1.46 1.15
C ASP A 99 14.49 1.49 0.42
N LEU A 100 14.54 1.05 -0.84
CA LEU A 100 15.74 1.16 -1.68
C LEU A 100 16.06 2.62 -2.02
N ILE A 101 15.04 3.42 -2.38
CA ILE A 101 15.20 4.84 -2.71
C ILE A 101 15.65 5.62 -1.47
N GLU A 102 15.12 5.32 -0.28
CA GLU A 102 15.52 5.97 0.97
C GLU A 102 16.98 5.63 1.35
N ARG A 103 17.45 4.40 1.12
CA ARG A 103 18.87 4.04 1.33
C ARG A 103 19.82 4.79 0.40
N ILE A 104 19.40 5.05 -0.84
CA ILE A 104 20.19 5.86 -1.80
C ILE A 104 20.09 7.36 -1.45
N SER A 105 18.92 7.82 -1.00
CA SER A 105 18.63 9.21 -0.64
C SER A 105 19.03 9.62 0.79
N SER A 106 19.44 8.70 1.66
CA SER A 106 19.90 8.99 3.04
C SER A 106 21.42 9.12 3.17
N ALA A 107 22.17 8.87 2.08
CA ALA A 107 23.59 9.20 1.99
C ALA A 107 23.98 10.60 1.47
N PRO A 108 23.11 11.63 1.26
CA PRO A 108 23.55 12.92 0.73
C PRO A 108 24.25 13.77 1.79
N GLY A 109 24.07 13.46 3.09
CA GLY A 109 24.63 14.27 4.18
C GLY A 109 26.16 14.29 4.20
N LYS A 110 26.83 13.17 3.90
CA LYS A 110 28.30 13.14 3.92
C LYS A 110 28.89 13.78 2.67
N VAL A 111 28.39 13.43 1.49
CA VAL A 111 28.91 13.94 0.21
C VAL A 111 28.70 15.45 0.08
N ALA A 112 27.50 15.95 0.39
CA ALA A 112 27.22 17.39 0.36
C ALA A 112 28.12 18.18 1.33
N THR A 113 28.38 17.64 2.53
CA THR A 113 29.26 18.26 3.53
C THR A 113 30.72 18.29 3.05
N PHE A 114 31.22 17.22 2.43
CA PHE A 114 32.58 17.19 1.87
C PHE A 114 32.74 18.17 0.70
N VAL A 115 31.76 18.27 -0.19
CA VAL A 115 31.78 19.22 -1.31
C VAL A 115 31.75 20.66 -0.80
N LEU A 116 30.89 20.96 0.18
CA LEU A 116 30.84 22.29 0.78
C LEU A 116 32.17 22.66 1.45
N ALA A 117 32.76 21.72 2.21
CA ALA A 117 34.05 21.93 2.87
C ALA A 117 35.20 22.17 1.87
N SER A 118 35.23 21.44 0.74
CA SER A 118 36.27 21.62 -0.28
C SER A 118 36.14 22.97 -0.99
N VAL A 119 34.92 23.43 -1.28
CA VAL A 119 34.67 24.75 -1.87
C VAL A 119 35.14 25.87 -0.95
N VAL A 120 34.79 25.80 0.35
CA VAL A 120 35.25 26.79 1.35
C VAL A 120 36.77 26.82 1.44
N LEU A 121 37.43 25.65 1.43
CA LEU A 121 38.89 25.56 1.48
C LEU A 121 39.55 26.22 0.26
N MET A 122 39.00 26.05 -0.94
CA MET A 122 39.53 26.71 -2.15
C MET A 122 39.47 28.23 -2.05
N PHE A 123 38.37 28.78 -1.54
CA PHE A 123 38.24 30.23 -1.33
C PHE A 123 39.27 30.74 -0.32
N LEU A 124 39.44 30.06 0.81
CA LEU A 124 40.44 30.43 1.82
C LEU A 124 41.87 30.41 1.24
N MET A 125 42.22 29.36 0.48
CA MET A 125 43.53 29.27 -0.17
C MET A 125 43.75 30.41 -1.17
N SER A 126 42.71 30.80 -1.90
CA SER A 126 42.78 31.91 -2.87
C SER A 126 43.07 33.24 -2.18
N ILE A 127 42.45 33.51 -1.03
CA ILE A 127 42.70 34.71 -0.21
C ILE A 127 44.14 34.70 0.34
N VAL A 128 44.62 33.57 0.84
CA VAL A 128 45.99 33.43 1.37
C VAL A 128 47.03 33.68 0.28
N VAL A 129 46.83 33.11 -0.92
CA VAL A 129 47.73 33.32 -2.05
C VAL A 129 47.76 34.79 -2.47
N LEU A 130 46.59 35.45 -2.55
CA LEU A 130 46.51 36.87 -2.91
C LEU A 130 47.16 37.79 -1.87
N ALA A 131 46.98 37.50 -0.58
CA ALA A 131 47.63 38.23 0.50
C ALA A 131 49.16 38.01 0.45
N GLY A 132 49.61 36.78 0.21
CA GLY A 132 51.03 36.44 0.12
C GLY A 132 51.73 37.13 -1.05
N THR A 133 51.12 37.15 -2.24
CA THR A 133 51.68 37.85 -3.40
C THR A 133 51.68 39.37 -3.21
N GLY A 134 50.64 39.93 -2.57
CA GLY A 134 50.58 41.35 -2.21
C GLY A 134 51.70 41.78 -1.24
N ILE A 135 51.95 40.98 -0.19
CA ILE A 135 53.03 41.25 0.77
C ILE A 135 54.40 41.12 0.09
N MET A 136 54.60 40.10 -0.75
CA MET A 136 55.86 39.94 -1.49
C MET A 136 56.12 41.09 -2.47
N ALA A 137 55.09 41.60 -3.15
CA ALA A 137 55.22 42.75 -4.03
C ALA A 137 55.64 44.02 -3.27
N LEU A 138 55.15 44.21 -2.03
CA LEU A 138 55.50 45.35 -1.19
C LEU A 138 56.93 45.28 -0.61
N LEU A 139 57.49 44.08 -0.44
CA LEU A 139 58.85 43.88 0.06
C LEU A 139 59.93 43.98 -1.02
N LEU A 140 59.56 43.76 -2.29
CA LEU A 140 60.47 43.75 -3.45
C LEU A 140 60.42 45.03 -4.30
N GLY A 141 59.51 45.96 -4.01
CA GLY A 141 59.43 47.29 -4.63
C GLY A 141 59.87 48.39 -3.67
#